data_AF-A0A7S7J0G0-F1
#
_entry.id   AF-A0A7S7J0G0-F1
#
_cell.length_a   1.000
_cell.length_b   1.000
_cell.length_c   1.000
_cell.angle_alpha   90.00
_cell.angle_beta   90.00
_cell.angle_gamma   90.00
#
_symmetry.space_group_name_H-M   'P 1'
#
loop_
_entity.id
_entity.type
_entity.pdbx_description
1 polymer ?
#
loop_
_entity_poly.entity_id
_entity_poly.type
_entity_poly.pdbx_seq_one_letter_code
_entity_poly.pdbx_strand_id
1 'polypeptide(L)'
;MILPSGTENKGIRGFLMSASVYLRLKIELDHGRKAVMVTNVSDGRVKEVDQMKKVGVEKTLITEDQLSKCQGEPLLAKALHAMETSSLQFFQEEDGTFLLIEPYEPMPKMILLGGGAIAVPLAELGAKVGLSVTVADDRPNYANKDRFPQAETIICDEFSSCLAQLILNEYSFVVIVTREHKHDLECLRMVLNNKTAYTGMVGSKVSLSRVKEQLLQEGFSKERIHKIHMPVGLDIGAATPDEIAVSIIAQIIQYRRFLKKALILNGACDRVRNEVDHLVLNALCEDPEEPRALATVVETWGSVPRKAGAKMLIWSYGMTVGSIGGGYAEGELINAAWQIIGTGCSALHEIDLTGQTDEEEGMVCGGRMKVLIEDCSVPK
;
A
#
# COMPACT_ATOMS: atom_id res chain seq x y z
N MET A 1 -21.13 -2.77 32.06
CA MET A 1 -21.46 -4.20 31.96
C MET A 1 -20.25 -4.86 31.32
N ILE A 2 -19.52 -5.66 32.10
CA ILE A 2 -18.22 -6.24 31.74
C ILE A 2 -18.47 -7.35 30.71
N LEU A 3 -17.89 -7.24 29.51
CA LEU A 3 -17.89 -8.33 28.54
C LEU A 3 -16.77 -9.34 28.87
N PRO A 4 -17.01 -10.65 28.71
CA PRO A 4 -16.10 -11.68 29.15
C PRO A 4 -14.98 -11.94 28.14
N SER A 5 -13.77 -12.05 28.67
CA SER A 5 -12.61 -12.67 28.02
C SER A 5 -12.83 -14.17 27.87
N GLY A 6 -12.65 -14.70 26.66
CA GLY A 6 -12.54 -16.15 26.43
C GLY A 6 -13.52 -16.76 25.43
N THR A 7 -13.52 -16.31 24.18
CA THR A 7 -13.96 -17.13 23.02
C THR A 7 -13.06 -16.84 21.82
N GLU A 8 -11.79 -17.22 21.94
CA GLU A 8 -10.87 -17.24 20.79
C GLU A 8 -11.26 -18.36 19.81
N ASN A 9 -11.66 -17.93 18.60
CA ASN A 9 -10.91 -18.26 17.38
C ASN A 9 -10.88 -19.71 16.86
N LYS A 10 -12.00 -20.45 16.87
CA LYS A 10 -12.12 -21.67 16.02
C LYS A 10 -12.71 -21.39 14.62
N GLY A 11 -13.72 -20.53 14.51
CA GLY A 11 -14.36 -20.19 13.22
C GLY A 11 -13.47 -19.35 12.30
N ILE A 12 -12.81 -18.33 12.84
CA ILE A 12 -11.93 -17.42 12.09
C ILE A 12 -10.64 -18.15 11.65
N ARG A 13 -10.08 -19.04 12.48
CA ARG A 13 -8.92 -19.87 12.09
C ARG A 13 -9.25 -20.82 10.93
N GLY A 14 -10.45 -21.42 10.93
CA GLY A 14 -10.93 -22.26 9.83
C GLY A 14 -11.12 -21.45 8.52
N PHE A 15 -11.73 -20.27 8.63
CA PHE A 15 -11.90 -19.35 7.50
C PHE A 15 -10.57 -18.83 6.93
N LEU A 16 -9.59 -18.50 7.79
CA LEU A 16 -8.25 -18.08 7.38
C LEU A 16 -7.44 -19.20 6.71
N MET A 17 -7.76 -20.47 6.96
CA MET A 17 -7.09 -21.61 6.30
C MET A 17 -7.65 -21.92 4.90
N SER A 18 -8.88 -21.51 4.59
CA SER A 18 -9.48 -21.64 3.25
C SER A 18 -9.40 -20.35 2.40
N ALA A 19 -9.07 -19.21 3.01
CA ALA A 19 -8.94 -17.93 2.35
C ALA A 19 -7.75 -17.91 1.36
N SER A 20 -7.92 -17.24 0.23
CA SER A 20 -6.80 -17.01 -0.71
C SER A 20 -5.64 -16.32 0.01
N VAL A 21 -4.42 -16.58 -0.44
CA VAL A 21 -3.21 -15.97 0.13
C VAL A 21 -3.26 -14.43 0.08
N TYR A 22 -3.94 -13.88 -0.93
CA TYR A 22 -4.15 -12.44 -1.10
C TYR A 22 -5.16 -11.87 -0.09
N LEU A 23 -6.23 -12.59 0.24
CA LEU A 23 -7.16 -12.16 1.29
C LEU A 23 -6.46 -12.12 2.66
N ARG A 24 -5.63 -13.12 2.95
CA ARG A 24 -4.79 -13.12 4.16
C ARG A 24 -3.80 -11.96 4.17
N LEU A 25 -3.15 -11.68 3.04
CA LEU A 25 -2.27 -10.53 2.89
C LEU A 25 -3.04 -9.22 3.17
N LYS A 26 -4.20 -9.02 2.53
CA LYS A 26 -5.03 -7.84 2.73
C LYS A 26 -5.39 -7.64 4.20
N ILE A 27 -5.78 -8.71 4.90
CA ILE A 27 -6.08 -8.66 6.33
C ILE A 27 -4.87 -8.14 7.14
N GLU A 28 -3.66 -8.63 6.88
CA GLU A 28 -2.45 -8.14 7.58
C GLU A 28 -2.24 -6.64 7.34
N LEU A 29 -2.35 -6.19 6.08
CA LEU A 29 -2.15 -4.79 5.71
C LEU A 29 -3.23 -3.87 6.29
N ASP A 30 -4.49 -4.30 6.32
CA ASP A 30 -5.61 -3.54 6.89
C ASP A 30 -5.42 -3.32 8.41
N HIS A 31 -4.84 -4.31 9.09
CA HIS A 31 -4.44 -4.23 10.50
C HIS A 31 -3.14 -3.44 10.73
N GLY A 32 -2.56 -2.87 9.67
CA GLY A 32 -1.36 -2.06 9.79
C GLY A 32 -0.08 -2.86 10.03
N ARG A 33 -0.07 -4.16 9.70
CA ARG A 33 1.11 -5.04 9.77
C ARG A 33 1.75 -5.21 8.41
N LYS A 34 3.06 -5.42 8.39
CA LYS A 34 3.78 -5.75 7.15
C LYS A 34 3.68 -7.25 6.87
N ALA A 35 3.85 -7.61 5.61
CA ALA A 35 3.96 -9.01 5.22
C ALA A 35 4.85 -9.17 4.00
N VAL A 36 5.36 -10.39 3.81
CA VAL A 36 6.16 -10.75 2.65
C VAL A 36 5.45 -11.88 1.92
N MET A 37 5.16 -11.68 0.64
CA MET A 37 4.73 -12.76 -0.24
C MET A 37 5.96 -13.42 -0.84
N VAL A 38 6.08 -14.72 -0.67
CA VAL A 38 7.08 -15.54 -1.35
C VAL A 38 6.36 -16.33 -2.42
N THR A 39 6.72 -16.11 -3.68
CA THR A 39 6.26 -16.91 -4.81
C THR A 39 7.43 -17.79 -5.27
N ASN A 40 7.28 -19.10 -5.11
CA ASN A 40 8.17 -20.10 -5.67
C ASN A 40 7.64 -20.51 -7.05
N VAL A 41 8.48 -20.38 -8.07
CA VAL A 41 8.20 -20.77 -9.45
C VAL A 41 9.15 -21.90 -9.82
N SER A 42 8.64 -23.13 -9.80
CA SER A 42 9.39 -24.34 -10.13
C SER A 42 9.20 -24.70 -11.60
N ASP A 43 10.23 -25.29 -12.20
CA ASP A 43 10.16 -25.70 -13.60
C ASP A 43 9.08 -26.77 -13.79
N GLY A 44 8.12 -26.52 -14.69
CA GLY A 44 7.07 -27.48 -14.98
C GLY A 44 7.66 -28.70 -15.67
N ARG A 45 7.23 -29.91 -15.28
CA ARG A 45 7.55 -31.13 -16.03
C ARG A 45 6.86 -31.08 -17.42
N VAL A 46 7.52 -30.46 -18.40
CA VAL A 46 7.36 -30.56 -19.88
C VAL A 46 6.27 -29.73 -20.61
N LYS A 47 6.66 -29.31 -21.83
CA LYS A 47 6.01 -28.73 -23.04
C LYS A 47 5.71 -27.23 -23.06
N GLU A 48 6.40 -26.52 -23.96
CA GLU A 48 5.98 -25.23 -24.52
C GLU A 48 4.54 -25.36 -25.05
N VAL A 49 3.68 -24.42 -24.68
CA VAL A 49 2.39 -24.22 -25.32
C VAL A 49 2.44 -22.83 -25.93
N ASP A 50 2.40 -22.72 -27.25
CA ASP A 50 2.34 -21.44 -27.97
C ASP A 50 3.31 -20.38 -27.42
N GLN A 51 4.60 -20.73 -27.32
CA GLN A 51 5.70 -19.87 -26.83
C GLN A 51 5.75 -19.61 -25.31
N MET A 52 4.83 -20.18 -24.53
CA MET A 52 4.82 -20.09 -23.08
C MET A 52 5.38 -21.34 -22.40
N LYS A 53 6.21 -21.14 -21.36
CA LYS A 53 6.78 -22.23 -20.55
C LYS A 53 5.91 -22.48 -19.32
N LYS A 54 5.27 -23.65 -19.24
CA LYS A 54 4.48 -24.04 -18.05
C LYS A 54 5.35 -24.19 -16.80
N VAL A 55 4.85 -23.70 -15.67
CA VAL A 55 5.55 -23.70 -14.38
C VAL A 55 4.61 -24.07 -13.23
N GLY A 56 5.18 -24.65 -12.17
CA GLY A 56 4.49 -24.82 -10.90
C GLY A 56 4.66 -23.57 -10.04
N VAL A 57 3.57 -23.05 -9.46
CA VAL A 57 3.62 -21.86 -8.60
C VAL A 57 3.09 -22.18 -7.21
N GLU A 58 3.88 -21.85 -6.20
CA GLU A 58 3.49 -21.93 -4.79
C GLU A 58 3.66 -20.57 -4.14
N LYS A 59 2.62 -20.08 -3.46
CA LYS A 59 2.65 -18.80 -2.73
C LYS A 59 2.57 -19.00 -1.24
N THR A 60 3.54 -18.45 -0.52
CA THR A 60 3.58 -18.44 0.93
C THR A 60 3.57 -17.00 1.43
N LEU A 61 2.62 -16.69 2.31
CA LEU A 61 2.60 -15.43 3.04
C LEU A 61 3.37 -15.58 4.36
N ILE A 62 4.38 -14.74 4.55
CA ILE A 62 5.16 -14.66 5.79
C ILE A 62 4.78 -13.34 6.47
N THR A 63 4.21 -13.43 7.69
CA THR A 63 3.81 -12.24 8.45
C THR A 63 4.97 -11.64 9.24
N GLU A 64 4.84 -10.37 9.63
CA GLU A 64 5.80 -9.68 10.50
C GLU A 64 6.08 -10.44 11.82
N ASP A 65 5.05 -11.05 12.40
CA ASP A 65 5.16 -11.89 13.59
C ASP A 65 5.99 -13.16 13.37
N GLN A 66 5.97 -13.75 12.17
CA GLN A 66 6.77 -14.92 11.83
C GLN A 66 8.24 -14.52 11.61
N LEU A 67 8.47 -13.38 10.96
CA LEU A 67 9.81 -12.85 10.70
C LEU A 67 10.56 -12.51 11.99
N SER A 68 9.86 -12.07 13.03
CA SER A 68 10.47 -11.76 14.33
C SER A 68 10.84 -12.99 15.18
N LYS A 69 10.22 -14.16 14.93
CA LYS A 69 10.34 -15.35 15.80
C LYS A 69 11.34 -16.40 15.31
N CYS A 70 11.67 -16.41 14.02
CA CYS A 70 12.45 -17.48 13.41
C CYS A 70 13.79 -16.96 12.89
N GLN A 71 14.81 -16.99 13.74
CA GLN A 71 16.19 -16.65 13.38
C GLN A 71 16.93 -17.90 12.85
N GLY A 72 17.50 -17.81 11.64
CA GLY A 72 18.42 -18.82 11.11
C GLY A 72 18.00 -19.53 9.81
N GLU A 73 16.77 -19.35 9.33
CA GLU A 73 16.36 -19.91 8.03
C GLU A 73 16.76 -18.98 6.86
N PRO A 74 17.40 -19.50 5.79
CA PRO A 74 17.84 -18.68 4.66
C PRO A 74 16.71 -17.90 3.97
N LEU A 75 15.54 -18.53 3.82
CA LEU A 75 14.37 -17.89 3.21
C LEU A 75 13.86 -16.73 4.06
N LEU A 76 13.81 -16.89 5.38
CA LEU A 76 13.39 -15.83 6.30
C LEU A 76 14.39 -14.68 6.34
N ALA A 77 15.68 -14.96 6.22
CA ALA A 77 16.70 -13.90 6.10
C ALA A 77 16.50 -13.09 4.80
N LYS A 78 16.22 -13.75 3.67
CA LYS A 78 15.89 -13.07 2.40
C LYS A 78 14.58 -12.26 2.52
N ALA A 79 13.56 -12.81 3.17
CA ALA A 79 12.28 -12.13 3.40
C ALA A 79 12.41 -10.90 4.34
N LEU A 80 13.18 -11.03 5.43
CA LEU A 80 13.48 -9.93 6.33
C LEU A 80 14.23 -8.82 5.59
N HIS A 81 15.24 -9.18 4.79
CA HIS A 81 15.96 -8.21 3.96
C HIS A 81 15.01 -7.47 2.99
N ALA A 82 14.12 -8.21 2.31
CA ALA A 82 13.14 -7.62 1.41
C ALA A 82 12.24 -6.61 2.14
N MET A 83 11.76 -6.98 3.33
CA MET A 83 10.89 -6.12 4.16
C MET A 83 11.62 -4.89 4.71
N GLU A 84 12.84 -5.02 5.23
CA GLU A 84 13.64 -3.89 5.75
C GLU A 84 13.99 -2.87 4.68
N THR A 85 14.17 -3.35 3.45
CA THR A 85 14.57 -2.52 2.31
C THR A 85 13.38 -2.07 1.47
N SER A 86 12.18 -2.53 1.82
CA SER A 86 10.93 -2.35 1.07
C SER A 86 11.13 -2.59 -0.44
N SER A 87 11.94 -3.59 -0.78
CA SER A 87 12.35 -3.88 -2.15
C SER A 87 12.14 -5.35 -2.50
N LEU A 88 11.60 -5.57 -3.69
CA LEU A 88 11.43 -6.89 -4.26
C LEU A 88 12.78 -7.57 -4.41
N GLN A 89 12.85 -8.84 -4.05
CA GLN A 89 14.02 -9.68 -4.27
C GLN A 89 13.66 -10.80 -5.25
N PHE A 90 14.60 -11.12 -6.13
CA PHE A 90 14.48 -12.19 -7.09
C PHE A 90 15.74 -13.06 -7.01
N PHE A 91 15.55 -14.37 -6.87
CA PHE A 91 16.63 -15.33 -6.83
C PHE A 91 16.33 -16.49 -7.76
N GLN A 92 17.35 -16.98 -8.44
CA GLN A 92 17.33 -18.28 -9.11
C GLN A 92 18.14 -19.25 -8.26
N GLU A 93 17.53 -20.36 -7.87
CA GLU A 93 18.17 -21.44 -7.13
C GLU A 93 18.89 -22.40 -8.10
N GLU A 94 19.84 -23.21 -7.59
CA GLU A 94 20.67 -24.11 -8.42
C GLU A 94 19.87 -25.18 -9.16
N ASP A 95 18.70 -25.54 -8.62
CA ASP A 95 17.78 -26.53 -9.21
C ASP A 95 16.91 -25.94 -10.35
N GLY A 96 17.11 -24.67 -10.69
CA GLY A 96 16.34 -23.96 -11.73
C GLY A 96 15.05 -23.31 -11.24
N THR A 97 14.73 -23.43 -9.95
CA THR A 97 13.59 -22.76 -9.31
C THR A 97 13.83 -21.25 -9.20
N PHE A 98 12.80 -20.44 -9.44
CA PHE A 98 12.84 -19.00 -9.18
C PHE A 98 12.06 -18.65 -7.93
N LEU A 99 12.60 -17.72 -7.16
CA LEU A 99 12.02 -17.23 -5.92
C LEU A 99 11.80 -15.73 -6.02
N LEU A 100 10.53 -15.33 -6.06
CA LEU A 100 10.12 -13.93 -5.99
C LEU A 100 9.69 -13.61 -4.55
N ILE A 101 10.35 -12.64 -3.93
CA ILE A 101 10.07 -12.21 -2.57
C ILE A 101 9.61 -10.76 -2.60
N GLU A 102 8.32 -10.56 -2.33
CA GLU A 102 7.65 -9.27 -2.46
C GLU A 102 7.26 -8.75 -1.08
N PRO A 103 7.88 -7.66 -0.58
CA PRO A 103 7.43 -7.01 0.63
C PRO A 103 6.16 -6.19 0.35
N TYR A 104 5.20 -6.28 1.25
CA TYR A 104 3.97 -5.49 1.26
C TYR A 104 3.88 -4.69 2.55
N GLU A 105 3.50 -3.44 2.39
CA GLU A 105 3.37 -2.47 3.47
C GLU A 105 1.92 -1.98 3.56
N PRO A 106 1.43 -1.64 4.76
CA PRO A 106 0.13 -1.01 4.91
C PRO A 106 -0.04 0.22 4.03
N MET A 107 -1.25 0.40 3.49
CA MET A 107 -1.57 1.60 2.73
C MET A 107 -1.40 2.84 3.62
N PRO A 108 -0.75 3.91 3.13
CA PRO A 108 -0.71 5.18 3.84
C PRO A 108 -2.12 5.71 4.13
N LYS A 109 -2.46 5.87 5.42
CA LYS A 109 -3.75 6.39 5.88
C LYS A 109 -3.60 7.86 6.22
N MET A 110 -4.47 8.72 5.68
CA MET A 110 -4.58 10.11 6.10
C MET A 110 -5.75 10.26 7.05
N ILE A 111 -5.49 10.70 8.28
CA ILE A 111 -6.49 10.85 9.33
C ILE A 111 -6.68 12.33 9.59
N LEU A 112 -7.87 12.84 9.26
CA LEU A 112 -8.26 14.22 9.49
C LEU A 112 -9.08 14.32 10.78
N LEU A 113 -8.50 14.94 11.80
CA LEU A 113 -9.18 15.23 13.06
C LEU A 113 -9.79 16.62 12.98
N GLY A 114 -11.07 16.68 12.65
CA GLY A 114 -11.85 17.89 12.38
C GLY A 114 -12.38 17.91 10.94
N GLY A 115 -13.68 18.11 10.78
CA GLY A 115 -14.39 18.11 9.50
C GLY A 115 -14.65 19.51 8.92
N GLY A 116 -13.89 20.52 9.36
CA GLY A 116 -14.05 21.93 9.01
C GLY A 116 -13.87 22.27 7.52
N ALA A 117 -13.79 23.56 7.19
CA ALA A 117 -13.68 24.01 5.79
C ALA A 117 -12.39 23.53 5.10
N ILE A 118 -11.25 23.49 5.83
CA ILE A 118 -9.96 23.01 5.30
C ILE A 118 -9.99 21.51 5.03
N ALA A 119 -10.73 20.73 5.84
CA ALA A 119 -10.75 19.28 5.75
C ALA A 119 -11.36 18.78 4.43
N VAL A 120 -12.30 19.52 3.84
CA VAL A 120 -13.02 19.11 2.61
C VAL A 120 -12.08 19.01 1.39
N PRO A 121 -11.40 20.09 0.95
CA PRO A 121 -10.44 19.98 -0.16
C PRO A 121 -9.24 19.12 0.22
N LEU A 122 -8.86 19.08 1.50
CA LEU A 122 -7.77 18.22 1.97
C LEU A 122 -8.10 16.74 1.80
N ALA A 123 -9.31 16.30 2.17
CA ALA A 123 -9.77 14.93 1.97
C ALA A 123 -9.81 14.56 0.48
N GLU A 124 -10.27 15.50 -0.38
CA GLU A 124 -10.31 15.31 -1.83
C GLU A 124 -8.91 15.07 -2.41
N LEU A 125 -7.99 15.99 -2.12
CA LEU A 125 -6.62 15.90 -2.60
C LEU A 125 -5.91 14.68 -2.01
N GLY A 126 -6.14 14.36 -0.74
CA GLY A 126 -5.60 13.17 -0.08
C GLY A 126 -5.97 11.88 -0.80
N ALA A 127 -7.25 11.71 -1.13
CA ALA A 127 -7.72 10.56 -1.90
C ALA A 127 -7.09 10.54 -3.32
N LYS A 128 -7.07 11.69 -4.01
CA LYS A 128 -6.48 11.83 -5.36
C LYS A 128 -4.99 11.46 -5.42
N VAL A 129 -4.23 11.66 -4.34
CA VAL A 129 -2.80 11.31 -4.28
C VAL A 129 -2.54 9.91 -3.72
N GLY A 130 -3.60 9.10 -3.59
CA GLY A 130 -3.55 7.69 -3.21
C GLY A 130 -3.39 7.45 -1.71
N LEU A 131 -4.00 8.28 -0.86
CA LEU A 131 -4.10 8.04 0.59
C LEU A 131 -5.49 7.50 0.92
N SER A 132 -5.56 6.52 1.83
CA SER A 132 -6.82 6.10 2.45
C SER A 132 -7.25 7.16 3.45
N VAL A 133 -8.30 7.92 3.12
CA VAL A 133 -8.72 9.08 3.93
C VAL A 133 -9.77 8.68 4.96
N THR A 134 -9.48 8.98 6.23
CA THR A 134 -10.43 8.92 7.34
C THR A 134 -10.70 10.33 7.85
N VAL A 135 -11.98 10.67 8.04
CA VAL A 135 -12.40 11.95 8.65
C VAL A 135 -13.12 11.67 9.96
N ALA A 136 -12.71 12.36 11.02
CA ALA A 136 -13.34 12.29 12.33
C ALA A 136 -13.75 13.69 12.82
N ASP A 137 -14.99 13.83 13.27
CA ASP A 137 -15.51 15.04 13.93
C ASP A 137 -16.69 14.64 14.84
N ASP A 138 -16.88 15.32 15.95
CA ASP A 138 -17.97 15.05 16.90
C ASP A 138 -19.33 15.62 16.44
N ARG A 139 -19.35 16.40 15.35
CA ARG A 139 -20.57 17.01 14.81
C ARG A 139 -21.08 16.26 13.58
N PRO A 140 -22.35 15.82 13.57
CA PRO A 140 -22.95 15.12 12.41
C PRO A 140 -22.87 15.89 11.08
N ASN A 141 -23.03 17.21 11.11
CA ASN A 141 -22.94 18.04 9.90
C ASN A 141 -21.51 18.14 9.31
N TYR A 142 -20.51 17.76 10.09
CA TYR A 142 -19.09 17.81 9.74
C TYR A 142 -18.45 16.41 9.61
N ALA A 143 -19.18 15.34 9.91
CA ALA A 143 -18.74 13.96 9.71
C ALA A 143 -19.85 13.15 9.02
N ASN A 144 -20.03 13.37 7.72
CA ASN A 144 -21.00 12.64 6.90
C ASN A 144 -20.52 12.48 5.45
N LYS A 145 -21.13 11.52 4.74
CA LYS A 145 -20.74 11.13 3.39
C LYS A 145 -21.04 12.21 2.34
N ASP A 146 -22.07 13.02 2.53
CA ASP A 146 -22.40 14.11 1.60
C ASP A 146 -21.29 15.17 1.57
N ARG A 147 -20.69 15.45 2.74
CA ARG A 147 -19.58 16.39 2.87
C ARG A 147 -18.22 15.81 2.45
N PHE A 148 -18.03 14.49 2.60
CA PHE A 148 -16.78 13.79 2.31
C PHE A 148 -17.02 12.53 1.44
N PRO A 149 -17.48 12.67 0.19
CA PRO A 149 -17.82 11.51 -0.64
C PRO A 149 -16.62 10.61 -0.92
N GLN A 150 -15.42 11.18 -1.03
CA GLN A 150 -14.14 10.48 -1.25
C GLN A 150 -13.53 9.84 -0.01
N ALA A 151 -13.99 10.17 1.21
CA ALA A 151 -13.42 9.57 2.40
C ALA A 151 -13.82 8.09 2.47
N GLU A 152 -12.84 7.23 2.72
CA GLU A 152 -13.04 5.80 2.88
C GLU A 152 -13.79 5.51 4.18
N THR A 153 -13.39 6.19 5.26
CA THR A 153 -14.00 6.07 6.58
C THR A 153 -14.40 7.44 7.12
N ILE A 154 -15.58 7.53 7.72
CA ILE A 154 -16.08 8.74 8.39
C ILE A 154 -16.57 8.33 9.77
N ILE A 155 -16.03 8.96 10.81
CA ILE A 155 -16.38 8.66 12.21
C ILE A 155 -16.99 9.92 12.82
N CYS A 156 -18.25 9.81 13.24
CA CYS A 156 -18.97 10.88 13.94
C CYS A 156 -19.08 10.55 15.43
N ASP A 157 -18.06 10.93 16.21
CA ASP A 157 -17.96 10.66 17.65
C ASP A 157 -17.00 11.66 18.31
N GLU A 158 -16.88 11.65 19.64
CA GLU A 158 -15.84 12.39 20.35
C GLU A 158 -14.45 11.97 19.84
N PHE A 159 -13.49 12.92 19.79
CA PHE A 159 -12.16 12.65 19.23
C PHE A 159 -11.42 11.51 19.93
N SER A 160 -11.60 11.36 21.24
CA SER A 160 -11.04 10.26 22.01
C SER A 160 -11.60 8.90 21.58
N SER A 161 -12.92 8.80 21.43
CA SER A 161 -13.61 7.62 20.89
C SER A 161 -13.23 7.33 19.45
N CYS A 162 -13.09 8.36 18.61
CA CYS A 162 -12.63 8.20 17.23
C CYS A 162 -11.22 7.60 17.19
N LEU A 163 -10.28 8.18 17.92
CA LEU A 163 -8.88 7.74 17.94
C LEU A 163 -8.73 6.33 18.54
N ALA A 164 -9.57 5.93 19.47
CA ALA A 164 -9.59 4.57 20.02
C ALA A 164 -9.99 3.50 18.99
N GLN A 165 -10.72 3.88 17.92
CA GLN A 165 -11.12 3.00 16.83
C GLN A 165 -10.05 2.92 15.71
N LEU A 166 -9.03 3.78 15.75
CA LEU A 166 -8.03 3.91 14.69
C LEU A 166 -6.70 3.24 15.08
N ILE A 167 -6.10 2.55 14.11
CA ILE A 167 -4.74 2.00 14.23
C ILE A 167 -3.75 3.09 13.81
N LEU A 168 -3.14 3.74 14.80
CA LEU A 168 -2.09 4.74 14.57
C LEU A 168 -0.71 4.08 14.54
N ASN A 169 -0.05 4.15 13.39
CA ASN A 169 1.27 3.55 13.16
C ASN A 169 2.11 4.37 12.17
N GLU A 170 3.26 3.84 11.76
CA GLU A 170 4.22 4.53 10.89
C GLU A 170 3.71 4.77 9.45
N TYR A 171 2.50 4.33 9.13
CA TYR A 171 1.78 4.59 7.88
C TYR A 171 0.64 5.61 8.05
N SER A 172 0.46 6.15 9.26
CA SER A 172 -0.58 7.13 9.60
C SER A 172 -0.07 8.56 9.45
N PHE A 173 -0.74 9.34 8.59
CA PHE A 173 -0.53 10.77 8.37
C PHE A 173 -1.68 11.52 9.04
N VAL A 174 -1.44 12.04 10.25
CA VAL A 174 -2.47 12.70 11.04
C VAL A 174 -2.41 14.21 10.81
N VAL A 175 -3.56 14.80 10.48
CA VAL A 175 -3.72 16.25 10.36
C VAL A 175 -4.82 16.71 11.30
N ILE A 176 -4.46 17.61 12.20
CA ILE A 176 -5.33 18.17 13.23
C ILE A 176 -5.85 19.52 12.72
N VAL A 177 -7.14 19.56 12.44
CA VAL A 177 -7.91 20.68 11.87
C VAL A 177 -9.20 20.89 12.66
N THR A 178 -9.10 20.80 13.99
CA THR A 178 -10.27 20.94 14.87
C THR A 178 -10.71 22.41 14.98
N ARG A 179 -11.81 22.64 15.69
CA ARG A 179 -12.41 23.97 15.87
C ARG A 179 -11.85 24.77 17.05
N GLU A 180 -11.19 24.12 18.01
CA GLU A 180 -10.84 24.73 19.30
C GLU A 180 -9.54 24.15 19.89
N HIS A 181 -8.77 25.01 20.59
CA HIS A 181 -7.51 24.63 21.23
C HIS A 181 -7.60 23.42 22.17
N LYS A 182 -8.74 23.26 22.85
CA LYS A 182 -8.95 22.14 23.79
C LYS A 182 -8.93 20.80 23.05
N HIS A 183 -9.61 20.72 21.92
CA HIS A 183 -9.68 19.51 21.10
C HIS A 183 -8.36 19.24 20.38
N ASP A 184 -7.65 20.28 19.95
CA ASP A 184 -6.32 20.15 19.36
C ASP A 184 -5.35 19.46 20.33
N LEU A 185 -5.31 19.90 21.60
CA LEU A 185 -4.46 19.33 22.63
C LEU A 185 -4.85 17.90 22.98
N GLU A 186 -6.14 17.61 23.09
CA GLU A 186 -6.65 16.26 23.31
C GLU A 186 -6.18 15.30 22.21
N CYS A 187 -6.36 15.69 20.94
CA CYS A 187 -5.88 14.93 19.80
C CYS A 187 -4.37 14.75 19.84
N LEU A 188 -3.60 15.82 20.09
CA LEU A 188 -2.14 15.77 20.13
C LEU A 188 -1.62 14.82 21.22
N ARG A 189 -2.22 14.81 22.43
CA ARG A 189 -1.80 13.89 23.51
C ARG A 189 -1.92 12.44 23.07
N MET A 190 -3.03 12.08 22.45
CA MET A 190 -3.30 10.71 22.00
C MET A 190 -2.42 10.33 20.81
N VAL A 191 -2.27 11.22 19.83
CA VAL A 191 -1.45 10.99 18.64
C VAL A 191 0.02 10.85 19.01
N LEU A 192 0.53 11.72 19.89
CA LEU A 192 1.93 11.68 20.32
C LEU A 192 2.31 10.37 21.00
N ASN A 193 1.37 9.68 21.65
CA ASN A 193 1.60 8.37 22.27
C ASN A 193 1.80 7.23 21.27
N ASN A 194 1.60 7.50 19.98
CA ASN A 194 1.77 6.56 18.90
C ASN A 194 2.92 6.98 17.97
N LYS A 195 3.48 6.02 17.23
CA LYS A 195 4.50 6.31 16.21
C LYS A 195 3.81 6.57 14.89
N THR A 196 3.49 7.82 14.55
CA THR A 196 2.89 8.20 13.27
C THR A 196 3.93 8.55 12.21
N ALA A 197 3.60 8.34 10.92
CA ALA A 197 4.42 8.78 9.79
C ALA A 197 4.63 10.31 9.78
N TYR A 198 3.54 11.01 10.08
CA TYR A 198 3.45 12.46 10.05
C TYR A 198 2.36 12.91 11.02
N THR A 199 2.62 13.96 11.79
CA THR A 199 1.59 14.67 12.55
C THR A 199 1.74 16.15 12.27
N GLY A 200 0.66 16.81 11.85
CA GLY A 200 0.63 18.25 11.69
C GLY A 200 -0.65 18.85 12.25
N MET A 201 -0.57 20.11 12.66
CA MET A 201 -1.69 20.86 13.22
C MET A 201 -1.82 22.22 12.53
N VAL A 202 -3.03 22.55 12.10
CA VAL A 202 -3.40 23.89 11.65
C VAL A 202 -3.53 24.81 12.87
N GLY A 203 -3.02 26.03 12.77
CA GLY A 203 -3.23 27.04 13.80
C GLY A 203 -2.45 28.33 13.55
N SER A 204 -2.88 29.40 14.20
CA SER A 204 -2.13 30.66 14.22
C SER A 204 -0.83 30.51 15.03
N LYS A 205 0.17 31.35 14.75
CA LYS A 205 1.44 31.35 15.53
C LYS A 205 1.22 31.40 17.03
N VAL A 206 0.26 32.22 17.48
CA VAL A 206 -0.09 32.37 18.91
C VAL A 206 -0.70 31.10 19.48
N SER A 207 -1.65 30.49 18.76
CA SER A 207 -2.26 29.20 19.14
C SER A 207 -1.18 28.13 19.35
N LEU A 208 -0.31 27.99 18.36
CA LEU A 208 0.68 26.92 18.31
C LEU A 208 1.75 27.08 19.39
N SER A 209 2.13 28.31 19.75
CA SER A 209 3.04 28.56 20.88
C SER A 209 2.44 28.09 22.21
N ARG A 210 1.15 28.39 22.46
CA ARG A 210 0.45 27.94 23.68
C ARG A 210 0.34 26.42 23.76
N VAL A 211 0.04 25.77 22.64
CA VAL A 211 0.00 24.31 22.54
C VAL A 211 1.38 23.71 22.89
N LYS A 212 2.47 24.26 22.34
CA LYS A 212 3.83 23.79 22.65
C LYS A 212 4.17 23.97 24.13
N GLU A 213 3.86 25.12 24.71
CA GLU A 213 4.11 25.39 26.14
C GLU A 213 3.35 24.41 27.02
N GLN A 214 2.08 24.15 26.72
CA GLN A 214 1.25 23.23 27.49
C GLN A 214 1.76 21.78 27.39
N LEU A 215 2.13 21.30 26.20
CA LEU A 215 2.71 19.96 26.04
C LEU A 215 4.04 19.80 26.81
N LEU A 216 4.88 20.84 26.83
CA LEU A 216 6.11 20.84 27.62
C LEU A 216 5.83 20.77 29.13
N GLN A 217 4.83 21.53 29.62
CA GLN A 217 4.41 21.51 31.02
C GLN A 217 3.84 20.14 31.43
N GLU A 218 3.18 19.44 30.50
CA GLU A 218 2.66 18.08 30.69
C GLU A 218 3.74 16.99 30.62
N GLY A 219 5.00 17.36 30.38
CA GLY A 219 6.14 16.44 30.41
C GLY A 219 6.46 15.76 29.07
N PHE A 220 5.85 16.18 27.97
CA PHE A 220 6.27 15.71 26.65
C PHE A 220 7.67 16.22 26.31
N SER A 221 8.52 15.34 25.79
CA SER A 221 9.89 15.71 25.45
C SER A 221 9.92 16.70 24.28
N LYS A 222 10.94 17.56 24.26
CA LYS A 222 11.16 18.48 23.15
C LYS A 222 11.26 17.74 21.83
N GLU A 223 11.94 16.59 21.76
CA GLU A 223 12.09 15.82 20.52
C GLU A 223 10.73 15.36 19.97
N ARG A 224 9.82 14.90 20.82
CA ARG A 224 8.46 14.50 20.40
C ARG A 224 7.68 15.69 19.85
N ILE A 225 7.77 16.85 20.50
CA ILE A 225 7.07 18.06 20.06
C ILE A 225 7.65 18.61 18.75
N HIS A 226 8.97 18.56 18.55
CA HIS A 226 9.61 19.02 17.30
C HIS A 226 9.24 18.17 16.08
N LYS A 227 8.78 16.93 16.27
CA LYS A 227 8.26 16.08 15.18
C LYS A 227 6.89 16.52 14.67
N ILE A 228 6.20 17.42 15.38
CA ILE A 228 4.88 17.91 15.00
C ILE A 228 5.04 19.13 14.09
N HIS A 229 4.40 19.08 12.92
CA HIS A 229 4.37 20.18 11.97
C HIS A 229 3.38 21.25 12.41
N MET A 230 3.92 22.33 12.98
CA MET A 230 3.15 23.44 13.55
C MET A 230 3.80 24.77 13.16
N PRO A 231 3.26 25.49 12.15
CA PRO A 231 2.06 25.15 11.37
C PRO A 231 2.29 23.99 10.39
N VAL A 232 1.22 23.24 10.11
CA VAL A 232 1.16 22.22 9.04
C VAL A 232 1.24 22.87 7.65
N GLY A 233 1.85 22.17 6.70
CA GLY A 233 1.96 22.58 5.32
C GLY A 233 3.28 23.27 4.96
N LEU A 234 3.57 23.34 3.66
CA LEU A 234 4.68 24.11 3.13
C LEU A 234 4.36 25.62 3.12
N ASP A 235 5.35 26.45 3.37
CA ASP A 235 5.19 27.90 3.33
C ASP A 235 5.11 28.40 1.87
N ILE A 236 3.88 28.41 1.33
CA ILE A 236 3.57 28.85 -0.04
C ILE A 236 2.73 30.14 -0.06
N GLY A 237 2.54 30.78 1.10
CA GLY A 237 1.66 31.95 1.23
C GLY A 237 0.15 31.63 1.15
N ALA A 238 -0.25 30.39 1.43
CA ALA A 238 -1.64 29.94 1.36
C ALA A 238 -2.57 30.72 2.30
N ALA A 239 -3.74 31.10 1.79
CA ALA A 239 -4.76 31.87 2.51
C ALA A 239 -6.16 31.23 2.45
N THR A 240 -6.52 30.58 1.33
CA THR A 240 -7.82 29.92 1.17
C THR A 240 -7.79 28.47 1.66
N PRO A 241 -8.95 27.85 2.00
CA PRO A 241 -9.00 26.44 2.38
C PRO A 241 -8.35 25.49 1.35
N ASP A 242 -8.56 25.76 0.06
CA ASP A 242 -7.97 25.00 -1.04
C ASP A 242 -6.45 25.17 -1.13
N GLU A 243 -5.94 26.40 -1.02
CA GLU A 243 -4.49 26.66 -1.00
C GLU A 243 -3.82 26.01 0.22
N ILE A 244 -4.47 26.08 1.39
CA ILE A 244 -3.99 25.44 2.61
C ILE A 244 -3.97 23.92 2.42
N ALA A 245 -5.00 23.34 1.82
CA ALA A 245 -5.02 21.91 1.52
C ALA A 245 -3.89 21.50 0.56
N VAL A 246 -3.62 22.28 -0.50
CA VAL A 246 -2.48 22.06 -1.41
C VAL A 246 -1.15 22.12 -0.65
N SER A 247 -0.97 23.12 0.21
CA SER A 247 0.21 23.28 1.06
C SER A 247 0.44 22.06 1.96
N ILE A 248 -0.61 21.55 2.60
CA ILE A 248 -0.56 20.38 3.48
C ILE A 248 -0.25 19.11 2.68
N ILE A 249 -0.94 18.87 1.57
CA ILE A 249 -0.72 17.69 0.72
C ILE A 249 0.69 17.69 0.12
N ALA A 250 1.21 18.84 -0.30
CA ALA A 250 2.59 18.94 -0.77
C ALA A 250 3.58 18.52 0.32
N GLN A 251 3.38 18.94 1.57
CA GLN A 251 4.21 18.51 2.70
C GLN A 251 4.05 17.01 3.01
N ILE A 252 2.82 16.48 2.96
CA ILE A 252 2.56 15.04 3.16
C ILE A 252 3.26 14.20 2.07
N ILE A 253 3.16 14.60 0.80
CA ILE A 253 3.85 13.94 -0.31
C ILE A 253 5.36 14.00 -0.10
N GLN A 254 5.89 15.15 0.31
CA GLN A 254 7.29 15.31 0.66
C GLN A 254 7.68 14.26 1.72
N TYR A 255 6.99 14.19 2.86
CA TYR A 255 7.28 13.22 3.91
C TYR A 255 7.18 11.77 3.43
N ARG A 256 6.10 11.43 2.70
CA ARG A 256 5.90 10.09 2.13
C ARG A 256 7.05 9.67 1.20
N ARG A 257 7.65 10.60 0.46
CA ARG A 257 8.76 10.31 -0.46
C ARG A 257 10.13 10.42 0.22
N PHE A 258 10.32 11.32 1.17
CA PHE A 258 11.60 11.54 1.88
C PHE A 258 11.86 10.53 3.00
N LEU A 259 10.84 10.08 3.75
CA LEU A 259 10.97 8.92 4.64
C LEU A 259 11.47 7.70 3.86
N LYS A 260 10.93 7.49 2.65
CA LYS A 260 11.37 6.44 1.73
C LYS A 260 12.77 6.69 1.15
N LYS A 261 13.20 7.95 0.96
CA LYS A 261 14.54 8.29 0.45
C LYS A 261 15.63 8.16 1.51
N ALA A 262 15.35 8.48 2.77
CA ALA A 262 16.28 8.29 3.88
C ALA A 262 16.62 6.81 4.12
N LEU A 263 15.65 5.91 3.90
CA LEU A 263 15.89 4.45 3.88
C LEU A 263 16.82 4.04 2.73
N ILE A 264 16.67 4.65 1.55
CA ILE A 264 17.46 4.32 0.35
C ILE A 264 18.93 4.79 0.47
N LEU A 265 19.16 5.98 1.03
CA LEU A 265 20.50 6.57 1.16
C LEU A 265 21.42 5.80 2.13
N ASN A 266 20.88 4.88 2.94
CA ASN A 266 21.66 3.98 3.80
C ASN A 266 22.19 2.72 3.07
N GLY A 267 22.27 2.72 1.73
CA GLY A 267 22.99 1.71 0.95
C GLY A 267 22.14 0.84 -0.01
N ALA A 268 20.91 1.24 -0.33
CA ALA A 268 20.06 0.50 -1.27
C ALA A 268 20.17 1.08 -2.70
N CYS A 269 21.11 0.55 -3.49
CA CYS A 269 21.28 0.79 -4.94
C CYS A 269 19.96 0.61 -5.73
N ASP A 270 19.55 1.58 -6.56
CA ASP A 270 18.53 1.51 -7.64
C ASP A 270 17.42 0.44 -7.50
N ARG A 271 16.77 0.37 -6.33
CA ARG A 271 15.82 -0.72 -6.02
C ARG A 271 14.43 -0.44 -6.58
N VAL A 272 13.94 -1.41 -7.35
CA VAL A 272 12.58 -1.50 -7.85
C VAL A 272 11.61 -1.55 -6.66
N ARG A 273 10.71 -0.57 -6.59
CA ARG A 273 9.73 -0.46 -5.52
C ARG A 273 8.49 -1.27 -5.89
N ASN A 274 7.99 -2.05 -4.94
CA ASN A 274 6.62 -2.54 -4.98
C ASN A 274 5.70 -1.34 -4.77
N GLU A 275 5.28 -0.70 -5.85
CA GLU A 275 4.00 0.00 -5.83
C GLU A 275 2.95 -1.09 -5.71
N VAL A 276 2.56 -1.40 -4.47
CA VAL A 276 1.40 -2.25 -4.24
C VAL A 276 0.24 -1.58 -4.95
N ASP A 277 -0.13 -2.13 -6.10
CA ASP A 277 -1.31 -1.71 -6.80
C ASP A 277 -2.49 -2.22 -5.98
N HIS A 278 -2.93 -1.40 -5.03
CA HIS A 278 -4.01 -1.76 -4.11
C HIS A 278 -5.30 -2.08 -4.88
N LEU A 279 -5.48 -1.54 -6.08
CA LEU A 279 -6.60 -1.92 -6.94
C LEU A 279 -6.47 -3.38 -7.38
N VAL A 280 -5.27 -3.80 -7.81
CA VAL A 280 -4.99 -5.21 -8.12
C VAL A 280 -5.20 -6.10 -6.88
N LEU A 281 -4.71 -5.70 -5.71
CA LEU A 281 -4.89 -6.48 -4.48
C LEU A 281 -6.37 -6.61 -4.09
N ASN A 282 -7.14 -5.53 -4.17
CA ASN A 282 -8.57 -5.55 -3.89
C ASN A 282 -9.31 -6.45 -4.88
N ALA A 283 -9.03 -6.31 -6.17
CA ALA A 283 -9.62 -7.16 -7.20
C ALA A 283 -9.27 -8.64 -6.99
N LEU A 284 -8.03 -8.97 -6.62
CA LEU A 284 -7.62 -10.34 -6.28
C LEU A 284 -8.36 -10.91 -5.05
N CYS A 285 -8.91 -10.05 -4.19
CA CYS A 285 -9.73 -10.45 -3.06
C CYS A 285 -11.23 -10.56 -3.39
N GLU A 286 -11.67 -9.99 -4.51
CA GLU A 286 -13.05 -10.11 -5.00
C GLU A 286 -13.33 -11.51 -5.56
N ASP A 287 -14.62 -11.83 -5.69
CA ASP A 287 -15.13 -13.18 -5.93
C ASP A 287 -14.43 -13.89 -7.12
N PRO A 288 -13.84 -15.07 -6.91
CA PRO A 288 -13.15 -15.81 -7.96
C PRO A 288 -14.09 -16.51 -8.96
N GLU A 289 -15.41 -16.27 -8.92
CA GLU A 289 -16.34 -16.78 -9.93
C GLU A 289 -15.99 -16.32 -11.36
N GLU A 290 -15.40 -15.14 -11.53
CA GLU A 290 -15.00 -14.64 -12.84
C GLU A 290 -13.60 -15.15 -13.25
N PRO A 291 -13.47 -15.90 -14.36
CA PRO A 291 -12.18 -16.41 -14.81
C PRO A 291 -11.22 -15.28 -15.18
N ARG A 292 -10.02 -15.33 -14.61
CA ARG A 292 -9.00 -14.28 -14.71
C ARG A 292 -7.60 -14.81 -14.46
N ALA A 293 -6.58 -14.10 -14.97
CA ALA A 293 -5.18 -14.41 -14.75
C ALA A 293 -4.43 -13.20 -14.18
N LEU A 294 -3.49 -13.48 -13.27
CA LEU A 294 -2.57 -12.49 -12.73
C LEU A 294 -1.26 -12.54 -13.52
N ALA A 295 -0.92 -11.44 -14.17
CA ALA A 295 0.40 -11.22 -14.74
C ALA A 295 1.28 -10.49 -13.73
N THR A 296 2.47 -11.01 -13.46
CA THR A 296 3.50 -10.39 -12.62
C THR A 296 4.82 -10.30 -13.39
N VAL A 297 5.38 -9.11 -13.57
CA VAL A 297 6.73 -8.96 -14.12
C VAL A 297 7.72 -9.53 -13.11
N VAL A 298 8.44 -10.59 -13.47
CA VAL A 298 9.41 -11.26 -12.58
C VAL A 298 10.85 -10.87 -12.87
N GLU A 299 11.15 -10.47 -14.10
CA GLU A 299 12.49 -10.10 -14.52
C GLU A 299 12.44 -9.07 -15.67
N THR A 300 13.43 -8.18 -15.74
CA THR A 300 13.49 -7.16 -16.79
C THR A 300 14.93 -6.91 -17.22
N TRP A 301 15.13 -6.70 -18.52
CA TRP A 301 16.42 -6.34 -19.11
C TRP A 301 16.28 -5.09 -19.97
N GLY A 302 17.23 -4.16 -19.85
CA GLY A 302 17.19 -2.91 -20.61
C GLY A 302 16.10 -1.94 -20.14
N SER A 303 15.63 -1.09 -21.07
CA SER A 303 14.64 -0.05 -20.79
C SER A 303 13.23 -0.58 -20.95
N VAL A 304 12.55 -0.77 -19.84
CA VAL A 304 11.15 -1.23 -19.77
C VAL A 304 10.33 -0.23 -18.96
N PRO A 305 9.04 -0.05 -19.30
CA PRO A 305 8.17 0.97 -18.70
C PRO A 305 7.84 0.68 -17.23
N ARG A 306 7.59 -0.58 -16.87
CA ARG A 306 7.47 -1.04 -15.48
C ARG A 306 8.53 -2.09 -15.18
N LYS A 307 8.94 -2.13 -13.92
CA LYS A 307 10.00 -3.03 -13.42
C LYS A 307 9.40 -4.26 -12.74
N ALA A 308 10.25 -5.20 -12.32
CA ALA A 308 9.83 -6.40 -11.60
C ALA A 308 8.91 -6.09 -10.41
N GLY A 309 7.89 -6.90 -10.18
CA GLY A 309 6.84 -6.68 -9.17
C GLY A 309 5.63 -5.91 -9.69
N ALA A 310 5.69 -5.30 -10.88
CA ALA A 310 4.49 -4.77 -11.53
C ALA A 310 3.50 -5.91 -11.81
N LYS A 311 2.22 -5.64 -11.52
CA LYS A 311 1.14 -6.61 -11.65
C LYS A 311 0.01 -6.05 -12.50
N MET A 312 -0.66 -6.96 -13.19
CA MET A 312 -1.84 -6.68 -13.99
C MET A 312 -2.78 -7.89 -13.86
N LEU A 313 -4.01 -7.66 -13.44
CA LEU A 313 -5.07 -8.66 -13.40
C LEU A 313 -5.89 -8.56 -14.69
N ILE A 314 -6.12 -9.69 -15.34
CA ILE A 314 -6.74 -9.75 -16.67
C ILE A 314 -7.92 -10.71 -16.61
N TRP A 315 -9.12 -10.25 -16.95
CA TRP A 315 -10.32 -11.08 -17.01
C TRP A 315 -10.47 -11.74 -18.38
N SER A 316 -11.21 -12.84 -18.43
CA SER A 316 -11.53 -13.57 -19.68
C SER A 316 -12.21 -12.68 -20.74
N TYR A 317 -12.96 -11.66 -20.33
CA TYR A 317 -13.60 -10.69 -21.22
C TYR A 317 -12.72 -9.47 -21.58
N GLY A 318 -11.44 -9.48 -21.20
CA GLY A 318 -10.45 -8.47 -21.59
C GLY A 318 -10.38 -7.22 -20.71
N MET A 319 -11.18 -7.12 -19.66
CA MET A 319 -11.01 -6.06 -18.64
C MET A 319 -9.70 -6.28 -17.88
N THR A 320 -9.06 -5.18 -17.49
CA THR A 320 -7.78 -5.19 -16.81
C THR A 320 -7.79 -4.26 -15.59
N VAL A 321 -7.02 -4.63 -14.58
CA VAL A 321 -6.70 -3.78 -13.42
C VAL A 321 -5.20 -3.83 -13.20
N GLY A 322 -4.58 -2.68 -12.97
CA GLY A 322 -3.13 -2.52 -12.92
C GLY A 322 -2.50 -2.50 -14.32
N SER A 323 -1.18 -2.33 -14.34
CA SER A 323 -0.41 -2.17 -15.58
C SER A 323 1.03 -2.61 -15.39
N ILE A 324 1.57 -3.23 -16.45
CA ILE A 324 2.98 -3.63 -16.56
C ILE A 324 3.75 -2.84 -17.62
N GLY A 325 3.12 -1.86 -18.28
CA GLY A 325 3.87 -1.05 -19.24
C GLY A 325 3.12 -0.19 -20.23
N GLY A 326 1.80 -0.37 -20.40
CA GLY A 326 1.03 0.27 -21.47
C GLY A 326 1.28 -0.35 -22.85
N GLY A 327 0.37 -0.07 -23.79
CA GLY A 327 0.55 -0.33 -25.22
C GLY A 327 0.72 -1.80 -25.60
N TYR A 328 1.77 -2.08 -26.36
CA TYR A 328 2.06 -3.40 -26.95
C TYR A 328 2.19 -4.52 -25.88
N ALA A 329 2.89 -4.25 -24.77
CA ALA A 329 3.15 -5.26 -23.74
C ALA A 329 1.86 -5.79 -23.10
N GLU A 330 0.88 -4.90 -22.90
CA GLU A 330 -0.42 -5.24 -22.31
C GLU A 330 -1.26 -6.05 -23.29
N GLY A 331 -1.28 -5.67 -24.58
CA GLY A 331 -1.97 -6.43 -25.62
C GLY A 331 -1.43 -7.84 -25.78
N GLU A 332 -0.10 -8.00 -25.78
CA GLU A 332 0.54 -9.32 -25.84
C GLU A 332 0.19 -10.19 -24.62
N LEU A 333 0.18 -9.60 -23.41
CA LEU A 333 -0.22 -10.31 -22.21
C LEU A 333 -1.69 -10.69 -22.17
N ILE A 334 -2.60 -9.87 -22.69
CA ILE A 334 -4.02 -10.23 -22.75
C ILE A 334 -4.19 -11.49 -23.60
N ASN A 335 -3.50 -11.57 -24.75
CA ASN A 335 -3.54 -12.76 -25.60
C ASN A 335 -2.95 -13.99 -24.90
N ALA A 336 -1.82 -13.83 -24.21
CA ALA A 336 -1.20 -14.92 -23.45
C ALA A 336 -2.10 -15.38 -22.27
N ALA A 337 -2.72 -14.43 -21.55
CA ALA A 337 -3.63 -14.71 -20.45
C ALA A 337 -4.85 -15.52 -20.90
N TRP A 338 -5.44 -15.25 -22.07
CA TRP A 338 -6.55 -16.06 -22.59
C TRP A 338 -6.21 -17.54 -22.81
N GLN A 339 -4.94 -17.87 -23.04
CA GLN A 339 -4.50 -19.27 -23.15
C GLN A 339 -4.31 -19.94 -21.78
N ILE A 340 -4.18 -19.16 -20.70
CA ILE A 340 -3.92 -19.62 -19.34
C ILE A 340 -5.21 -19.67 -18.50
N ILE A 341 -6.11 -18.72 -18.68
CA ILE A 341 -7.35 -18.61 -17.91
C ILE A 341 -8.19 -19.89 -18.03
N GLY A 342 -8.61 -20.44 -16.89
CA GLY A 342 -9.42 -21.65 -16.79
C GLY A 342 -8.65 -22.97 -16.97
N THR A 343 -7.32 -22.93 -17.14
CA THR A 343 -6.48 -24.13 -17.28
C THR A 343 -5.93 -24.66 -15.95
N GLY A 344 -6.01 -23.87 -14.87
CA GLY A 344 -5.35 -24.13 -13.59
C GLY A 344 -3.83 -24.12 -13.67
N CYS A 345 -3.25 -23.72 -14.80
CA CYS A 345 -1.79 -23.69 -15.01
C CYS A 345 -1.23 -22.27 -14.78
N SER A 346 0.08 -22.20 -14.60
CA SER A 346 0.84 -20.96 -14.68
C SER A 346 1.92 -21.09 -15.75
N ALA A 347 2.32 -19.97 -16.34
CA ALA A 347 3.34 -19.95 -17.36
C ALA A 347 4.24 -18.71 -17.27
N LEU A 348 5.48 -18.86 -17.74
CA LEU A 348 6.38 -17.74 -18.00
C LEU A 348 6.27 -17.35 -19.47
N HIS A 349 6.14 -16.04 -19.70
CA HIS A 349 6.07 -15.41 -21.01
C HIS A 349 7.14 -14.33 -21.12
N GLU A 350 7.94 -14.34 -22.18
CA GLU A 350 8.94 -13.31 -22.45
C GLU A 350 8.42 -12.34 -23.50
N ILE A 351 8.43 -11.05 -23.16
CA ILE A 351 7.99 -9.96 -24.03
C ILE A 351 9.22 -9.17 -24.46
N ASP A 352 9.38 -9.02 -25.77
CA ASP A 352 10.42 -8.20 -26.37
C ASP A 352 9.85 -6.89 -26.89
N LEU A 353 10.26 -5.77 -26.29
CA LEU A 353 9.84 -4.43 -26.70
C LEU A 353 10.80 -3.82 -27.73
N THR A 354 11.89 -4.50 -28.09
CA THR A 354 12.87 -3.96 -29.03
C THR A 354 12.22 -3.68 -30.40
N GLY A 355 12.39 -2.46 -30.89
CA GLY A 355 11.84 -2.03 -32.18
C GLY A 355 10.35 -1.70 -32.17
N GLN A 356 9.65 -1.81 -31.04
CA GLN A 356 8.25 -1.38 -30.92
C GLN A 356 8.20 0.14 -30.71
N THR A 357 7.49 0.85 -31.58
CA THR A 357 7.19 2.27 -31.44
C THR A 357 5.75 2.43 -30.95
N ASP A 358 5.55 3.06 -29.79
CA ASP A 358 4.24 3.65 -29.49
C ASP A 358 3.98 4.77 -30.50
N GLU A 359 3.10 4.52 -31.46
CA GLU A 359 2.69 5.49 -32.49
C GLU A 359 2.06 6.75 -31.86
N GLU A 360 1.55 6.66 -30.63
CA GLU A 360 0.92 7.77 -29.90
C GLU A 360 1.87 8.55 -28.96
N GLU A 361 2.93 7.94 -28.42
CA GLU A 361 3.78 8.58 -27.38
C GLU A 361 5.26 8.81 -27.79
N GLY A 362 5.73 8.27 -28.91
CA GLY A 362 7.07 8.57 -29.45
C GLY A 362 8.25 8.13 -28.55
N MET A 363 8.01 7.30 -27.54
CA MET A 363 9.06 6.68 -26.72
C MET A 363 9.33 5.24 -27.20
N VAL A 364 10.61 4.88 -27.31
CA VAL A 364 11.04 3.51 -27.68
C VAL A 364 11.55 2.81 -26.42
N CYS A 365 10.75 1.90 -25.86
CA CYS A 365 11.23 1.01 -24.82
C CYS A 365 12.03 -0.13 -25.45
N GLY A 366 13.37 -0.06 -25.45
CA GLY A 366 14.23 -1.09 -26.06
C GLY A 366 14.57 -2.29 -25.15
N GLY A 367 13.70 -2.63 -24.21
CA GLY A 367 13.94 -3.66 -23.20
C GLY A 367 13.18 -4.96 -23.44
N ARG A 368 13.52 -5.98 -22.65
CA ARG A 368 12.78 -7.25 -22.57
C ARG A 368 12.26 -7.44 -21.15
N MET A 369 11.14 -8.14 -21.00
CA MET A 369 10.63 -8.52 -19.69
C MET A 369 10.14 -9.95 -19.68
N LYS A 370 10.30 -10.61 -18.54
CA LYS A 370 9.73 -11.92 -18.27
C LYS A 370 8.55 -11.74 -17.31
N VAL A 371 7.42 -12.30 -17.69
CA VAL A 371 6.16 -12.16 -16.97
C VAL A 371 5.65 -13.55 -16.58
N LEU A 372 5.36 -13.72 -15.29
CA LEU A 372 4.63 -14.87 -14.79
C LEU A 372 3.13 -14.63 -14.96
N ILE A 373 2.44 -15.53 -15.65
CA ILE A 373 1.00 -15.50 -15.87
C ILE A 373 0.40 -16.67 -15.08
N GLU A 374 -0.46 -16.35 -14.12
CA GLU A 374 -1.05 -17.31 -13.19
C GLU A 374 -2.56 -17.36 -13.38
N ASP A 375 -3.12 -18.53 -13.69
CA ASP A 375 -4.57 -18.70 -13.65
C ASP A 375 -5.07 -18.54 -12.20
N CYS A 376 -5.92 -17.55 -11.99
CA CYS A 376 -6.53 -17.25 -10.69
C CYS A 376 -7.99 -17.74 -10.62
N SER A 377 -8.45 -18.46 -11.64
CA SER A 377 -9.80 -19.02 -11.70
C SER A 377 -9.92 -20.23 -10.75
N VAL A 378 -11.07 -20.40 -10.10
CA VAL A 378 -11.31 -21.61 -9.30
C VAL A 378 -11.32 -22.83 -10.23
N PRO A 379 -10.62 -23.93 -9.91
CA PRO A 379 -10.80 -25.17 -10.64
C PRO A 379 -12.27 -25.60 -10.55
N LYS A 380 -12.91 -25.84 -11.71
CA LYS A 380 -14.29 -26.31 -11.78
C LYS A 380 -14.49 -27.69 -11.15
#